data_AF-A0A2Z6N0S2-F1
#
_entry.id   AF-A0A2Z6N0S2-F1
#
_cell.length_a   1.000
_cell.length_b   1.000
_cell.length_c   1.000
_cell.angle_alpha   90.00
_cell.angle_beta   90.00
_cell.angle_gamma   90.00
#
_symmetry.space_group_name_H-M   'P 1'
#
loop_
_entity.id
_entity.type
_entity.pdbx_description
1 polymer ?
#
loop_
_entity_poly.entity_id
_entity_poly.type
_entity_poly.pdbx_seq_one_letter_code
_entity_poly.pdbx_strand_id
1 'polypeptide(L)'
;MEHLPQDRPLWEIHIIKYPTTNAAGTLVFKLHHALGDGYSLMGALLSCLERADNPSLPFTLPSSQRPTKSIFNTKAIIKRFPSIFSSTLRSMLDFGWSIVKSSMIEDDLTPIRSRADDVKLRQITISNVTFTMEHIKEVKTRLGVSINDVIAGLIFFGIRLYMLEVNQESRKANSTALVLLNTRNIKGYKSVKEMVSKNNSGAAWGNQFAFLHVPIPELNDPKFDNPLEFIWEAHKEISRKKNSLVTPLTGMLLNMVKTIRGPEAAARYVHSTLRNSSTTISNIIGPVEQMALVNHPVKGLYFMVVGPPESLTVTIMSYMGKLRIAFGSEKDFIDKQKMKCCVEKSLEMIIKASRKTSTKE
;
A
#
# COMPACT_ATOMS: atom_id res chain seq x y z
N MET A 1 -12.14 11.99 16.03
CA MET A 1 -11.00 11.22 16.59
C MET A 1 -10.29 12.08 17.62
N GLU A 2 -9.89 11.53 18.77
CA GLU A 2 -9.15 12.31 19.78
C GLU A 2 -7.72 12.61 19.28
N HIS A 3 -7.39 13.90 19.20
CA HIS A 3 -6.08 14.38 18.77
C HIS A 3 -5.01 14.01 19.80
N LEU A 4 -3.80 13.72 19.31
CA LEU A 4 -2.65 13.60 20.19
C LEU A 4 -2.32 15.01 20.75
N PRO A 5 -2.20 15.17 22.08
CA PRO A 5 -1.83 16.44 22.69
C PRO A 5 -0.48 16.91 22.16
N GLN A 6 -0.39 18.22 21.88
CA GLN A 6 0.78 18.83 21.27
C GLN A 6 1.89 19.16 22.29
N ASP A 7 1.57 19.10 23.58
CA ASP A 7 2.47 19.31 24.72
C ASP A 7 3.25 18.05 25.13
N ARG A 8 3.01 16.92 24.45
CA ARG A 8 3.70 15.64 24.70
C ARG A 8 4.23 15.02 23.40
N PRO A 9 5.12 14.00 23.48
CA PRO A 9 5.54 13.28 22.28
C PRO A 9 4.33 12.77 21.49
N LEU A 10 4.38 12.90 20.16
CA LEU A 10 3.26 12.62 19.25
C LEU A 10 3.03 11.10 19.03
N TRP A 11 3.13 10.31 20.09
CA TRP A 11 2.91 8.87 20.08
C TRP A 11 2.38 8.39 21.44
N GLU A 12 1.67 7.27 21.41
CA GLU A 12 1.15 6.58 22.59
C GLU A 12 1.27 5.07 22.41
N ILE A 13 1.39 4.35 23.52
CA ILE A 13 1.35 2.89 23.56
C ILE A 13 0.22 2.47 24.48
N HIS A 14 -0.69 1.66 23.96
CA HIS A 14 -1.81 1.10 24.71
C HIS A 14 -1.61 -0.39 24.88
N ILE A 15 -1.70 -0.89 26.11
CA ILE A 15 -1.58 -2.31 26.43
C ILE A 15 -2.95 -2.84 26.83
N ILE A 16 -3.52 -3.68 25.97
CA ILE A 16 -4.82 -4.31 26.19
C ILE A 16 -4.56 -5.73 26.68
N LYS A 17 -4.67 -5.93 27.99
CA LYS A 17 -4.39 -7.20 28.70
C LYS A 17 -5.58 -8.17 28.67
N TYR A 18 -6.26 -8.26 27.53
CA TYR A 18 -7.37 -9.19 27.33
C TYR A 18 -6.95 -10.25 26.31
N PRO A 19 -6.90 -11.53 26.70
CA PRO A 19 -6.64 -12.62 25.77
C PRO A 19 -7.68 -12.67 24.67
N THR A 20 -7.22 -12.93 23.45
CA THR A 20 -8.05 -13.25 22.30
C THR A 20 -7.77 -14.69 21.89
N THR A 21 -8.55 -15.23 20.95
CA THR A 21 -8.25 -16.53 20.32
C THR A 21 -6.86 -16.57 19.68
N ASN A 22 -6.29 -15.39 19.36
CA ASN A 22 -5.00 -15.27 18.74
C ASN A 22 -3.88 -14.93 19.72
N ALA A 23 -4.04 -14.02 20.68
CA ALA A 23 -2.91 -13.55 21.51
C ALA A 23 -3.29 -13.37 22.97
N ALA A 24 -2.32 -13.53 23.89
CA ALA A 24 -2.52 -13.31 25.32
C ALA A 24 -2.76 -11.83 25.69
N GLY A 25 -2.36 -10.90 24.83
CA GLY A 25 -2.60 -9.47 24.95
C GLY A 25 -2.32 -8.76 23.64
N THR A 26 -2.73 -7.50 23.54
CA THR A 26 -2.52 -6.66 22.35
C THR A 26 -1.81 -5.38 22.75
N LEU A 27 -0.76 -5.02 22.01
CA LEU A 27 -0.14 -3.70 22.07
C LEU A 27 -0.59 -2.88 20.86
N VAL A 28 -1.03 -1.65 21.12
CA VAL A 28 -1.38 -0.69 20.07
C VAL A 28 -0.46 0.51 20.16
N PHE A 29 0.32 0.73 19.11
CA PHE A 29 1.14 1.92 18.93
C PHE A 29 0.37 2.94 18.10
N LYS A 30 0.00 4.06 18.70
CA LYS A 30 -0.65 5.19 18.03
C LYS A 30 0.41 6.25 17.78
N LEU A 31 0.72 6.55 16.51
CA LEU A 31 1.79 7.47 16.13
C LEU A 31 1.24 8.55 15.18
N HIS A 32 1.59 9.81 15.40
CA HIS A 32 1.25 10.87 14.46
C HIS A 32 2.11 10.77 13.19
N HIS A 33 1.49 10.93 12.01
CA HIS A 33 2.19 10.82 10.72
C HIS A 33 3.23 11.95 10.47
N ALA A 34 3.22 12.99 11.32
CA ALA A 34 4.29 14.00 11.32
C ALA A 34 5.65 13.42 11.75
N LEU A 35 5.67 12.32 12.51
CA LEU A 35 6.89 11.67 12.96
C LEU A 35 7.65 11.01 11.80
N GLY A 36 6.93 10.45 10.81
CA GLY A 36 7.54 9.80 9.66
C GLY A 36 6.56 8.94 8.90
N ASP A 37 7.03 8.39 7.79
CA ASP A 37 6.24 7.46 6.97
C ASP A 37 6.35 6.02 7.50
N GLY A 38 5.66 5.09 6.83
CA GLY A 38 5.69 3.67 7.19
C GLY A 38 7.10 3.06 7.26
N TYR A 39 8.08 3.57 6.52
CA TYR A 39 9.46 3.08 6.60
C TYR A 39 10.15 3.56 7.86
N SER A 40 10.09 4.86 8.15
CA SER A 40 10.69 5.43 9.37
C SER A 40 10.04 4.85 10.63
N LEU A 41 8.71 4.76 10.67
CA LEU A 41 7.98 4.24 11.83
C LEU A 41 8.24 2.74 12.05
N MET A 42 8.30 1.94 10.98
CA MET A 42 8.66 0.52 11.11
C MET A 42 10.12 0.35 11.53
N GLY A 43 11.04 1.17 11.02
CA GLY A 43 12.44 1.17 11.48
C GLY A 43 12.58 1.50 12.97
N ALA A 44 11.76 2.43 13.49
CA ALA A 44 11.69 2.71 14.92
C ALA A 44 11.13 1.54 15.72
N LEU A 45 10.00 0.95 15.28
CA LEU A 45 9.41 -0.21 15.93
C LEU A 45 10.40 -1.38 16.01
N LEU A 46 11.07 -1.69 14.91
CA LEU A 46 12.07 -2.76 14.86
C LEU A 46 13.31 -2.47 15.70
N SER A 47 13.64 -1.20 15.95
CA SER A 47 14.74 -0.84 16.86
C SER A 47 14.40 -1.11 18.33
N CYS A 48 13.12 -1.30 18.66
CA CYS A 48 12.63 -1.64 20.00
C CYS A 48 12.32 -3.13 20.17
N LEU A 49 12.51 -3.95 19.13
CA LEU A 49 12.17 -5.36 19.10
C LEU A 49 13.42 -6.19 18.86
N GLU A 50 13.39 -7.42 19.36
CA GLU A 50 14.46 -8.39 19.20
C GLU A 50 13.95 -9.63 18.47
N ARG A 51 14.86 -10.42 17.93
CA ARG A 51 14.53 -11.73 17.39
C ARG A 51 14.21 -12.70 18.52
N ALA A 52 13.08 -13.40 18.42
CA ALA A 52 12.65 -14.35 19.44
C ALA A 52 13.56 -15.59 19.52
N ASP A 53 14.22 -15.95 18.41
CA ASP A 53 15.14 -17.09 18.34
C ASP A 53 16.57 -16.72 18.77
N ASN A 54 17.05 -15.54 18.38
CA ASN A 54 18.36 -15.03 18.80
C ASN A 54 18.40 -13.49 18.81
N PRO A 55 18.32 -12.85 20.00
CA PRO A 55 18.32 -11.39 20.14
C PRO A 55 19.55 -10.67 19.57
N SER A 56 20.69 -11.35 19.41
CA SER A 56 21.93 -10.72 18.91
C SER A 56 21.94 -10.54 17.39
N LEU A 57 21.00 -11.16 16.67
CA LEU A 57 20.95 -11.12 15.21
C LEU A 57 19.99 -10.04 14.70
N PRO A 58 20.31 -9.35 13.60
CA PRO A 58 19.37 -8.43 12.98
C PRO A 58 18.21 -9.18 12.30
N PHE A 59 17.13 -8.45 12.08
CA PHE A 59 15.99 -8.92 11.28
C PHE A 59 16.32 -8.99 9.80
N THR A 60 15.81 -10.01 9.12
CA THR A 60 15.94 -10.15 7.67
C THR A 60 14.64 -9.77 6.98
N LEU A 61 14.72 -8.91 5.96
CA LEU A 61 13.59 -8.65 5.08
C LEU A 61 13.66 -9.53 3.83
N PRO A 62 12.49 -9.97 3.29
CA PRO A 62 12.42 -10.55 1.97
C PRO A 62 13.10 -9.61 0.94
N SER A 63 14.20 -10.09 0.35
CA SER A 63 14.90 -9.37 -0.71
C SER A 63 14.01 -9.26 -1.94
N SER A 64 13.64 -8.03 -2.31
CA SER A 64 13.17 -7.74 -3.66
C SER A 64 14.39 -7.58 -4.55
N GLN A 65 14.97 -8.68 -5.04
CA GLN A 65 16.00 -8.62 -6.09
C GLN A 65 15.43 -7.84 -7.27
N ARG A 66 15.87 -6.59 -7.45
CA ARG A 66 15.69 -5.89 -8.73
C ARG A 66 16.82 -6.38 -9.63
N PRO A 67 16.55 -6.91 -10.83
CA PRO A 67 17.61 -7.05 -11.81
C PRO A 67 18.13 -5.64 -12.12
N THR A 68 19.39 -5.38 -11.77
CA THR A 68 20.12 -4.19 -12.19
C THR A 68 20.32 -4.27 -13.70
N LYS A 69 19.40 -3.72 -14.49
CA LYS A 69 19.69 -3.44 -15.89
C LYS A 69 20.61 -2.23 -15.95
N SER A 70 21.91 -2.49 -15.98
CA SER A 70 22.90 -1.53 -16.48
C SER A 70 22.55 -1.25 -17.94
N ILE A 71 22.09 -0.03 -18.25
CA ILE A 71 21.94 0.43 -19.62
C ILE A 71 22.77 1.70 -19.76
N PHE A 72 24.08 1.51 -19.88
CA PHE A 72 24.93 2.45 -20.61
C PHE A 72 25.63 1.67 -21.72
N ASN A 73 24.93 1.55 -22.85
CA ASN A 73 25.56 1.17 -24.11
C ASN A 73 25.37 2.33 -25.07
N THR A 74 26.40 3.17 -25.16
CA THR A 74 26.41 4.50 -25.79
C THR A 74 26.18 4.47 -27.30
N LYS A 75 26.16 3.29 -27.93
CA LYS A 75 25.91 3.11 -29.37
C LYS A 75 24.43 2.91 -29.76
N ALA A 76 23.50 2.79 -28.79
CA ALA A 76 22.08 2.53 -29.05
C ALA A 76 21.16 3.78 -29.03
N ILE A 77 21.71 4.97 -28.80
CA ILE A 77 20.95 6.20 -28.51
C ILE A 77 20.29 6.76 -29.78
N ILE A 78 20.91 6.61 -30.95
CA ILE A 78 20.44 7.25 -32.21
C ILE A 78 19.24 6.51 -32.83
N LYS A 79 19.14 5.18 -32.69
CA LYS A 79 17.96 4.40 -33.15
C LYS A 79 16.77 4.37 -32.16
N ARG A 80 16.93 4.94 -30.96
CA ARG A 80 15.90 4.97 -29.90
C ARG A 80 15.26 6.34 -29.68
N PHE A 81 15.64 7.37 -30.43
CA PHE A 81 15.13 8.73 -30.22
C PHE A 81 13.59 8.84 -30.29
N PRO A 82 12.88 8.20 -31.24
CA PRO A 82 11.41 8.26 -31.29
C PRO A 82 10.75 7.51 -30.12
N SER A 83 11.33 6.38 -29.69
CA SER A 83 10.79 5.57 -28.59
C SER A 83 11.08 6.17 -27.21
N ILE A 84 12.22 6.85 -27.04
CA ILE A 84 12.56 7.60 -25.82
C ILE A 84 11.68 8.86 -25.73
N PHE A 85 11.52 9.61 -26.83
CA PHE A 85 10.67 10.81 -26.82
C PHE A 85 9.18 10.50 -26.58
N SER A 86 8.64 9.45 -27.21
CA SER A 86 7.26 9.04 -26.98
C SER A 86 7.02 8.51 -25.56
N SER A 87 8.00 7.83 -24.96
CA SER A 87 7.91 7.34 -23.58
C SER A 87 8.05 8.45 -22.54
N THR A 88 8.90 9.46 -22.77
CA THR A 88 9.00 10.65 -21.90
C THR A 88 7.74 11.51 -22.02
N LEU A 89 7.24 11.77 -23.23
CA LEU A 89 6.00 12.53 -23.43
C LEU A 89 4.81 11.85 -22.75
N ARG A 90 4.67 10.53 -22.89
CA ARG A 90 3.62 9.76 -22.21
C ARG A 90 3.75 9.82 -20.69
N SER A 91 4.98 9.74 -20.16
CA SER A 91 5.24 9.92 -18.73
C SER A 91 4.81 11.29 -18.22
N MET A 92 5.01 12.35 -19.02
CA MET A 92 4.57 13.70 -18.70
C MET A 92 3.04 13.83 -18.75
N LEU A 93 2.39 13.17 -19.72
CA LEU A 93 0.92 13.09 -19.78
C LEU A 93 0.34 12.35 -18.57
N ASP A 94 0.95 11.23 -18.16
CA ASP A 94 0.55 10.50 -16.95
C ASP A 94 0.71 11.35 -15.69
N PHE A 95 1.81 12.10 -15.61
CA PHE A 95 2.05 13.02 -14.49
C PHE A 95 1.04 14.17 -14.48
N GLY A 96 0.77 14.77 -15.65
CA GLY A 96 -0.26 15.78 -15.82
C GLY A 96 -1.65 15.26 -15.42
N TRP A 97 -2.01 14.06 -15.89
CA TRP A 97 -3.23 13.37 -15.47
C TRP A 97 -3.28 13.15 -13.96
N SER A 98 -2.17 12.71 -13.35
CA SER A 98 -2.06 12.52 -11.90
C SER A 98 -2.28 13.82 -11.12
N ILE A 99 -1.79 14.95 -11.63
CA ILE A 99 -2.04 16.27 -11.06
C ILE A 99 -3.52 16.63 -11.18
N VAL A 100 -4.10 16.52 -12.39
CA VAL A 100 -5.51 16.85 -12.64
C VAL A 100 -6.44 15.95 -11.81
N LYS A 101 -6.13 14.67 -11.67
CA LYS A 101 -6.84 13.74 -10.79
C LYS A 101 -6.77 14.18 -9.33
N SER A 102 -5.57 14.56 -8.87
CA SER A 102 -5.35 15.03 -7.49
C SER A 102 -6.10 16.31 -7.13
N SER A 103 -6.32 17.20 -8.11
CA SER A 103 -6.86 18.54 -7.86
C SER A 103 -8.31 18.73 -8.32
N MET A 104 -8.75 18.07 -9.40
CA MET A 104 -9.99 18.44 -10.11
C MET A 104 -10.94 17.28 -10.39
N ILE A 105 -10.46 16.03 -10.52
CA ILE A 105 -11.31 14.89 -10.92
C ILE A 105 -11.56 13.98 -9.73
N GLU A 106 -12.80 13.95 -9.25
CA GLU A 106 -13.25 13.00 -8.23
C GLU A 106 -13.66 11.66 -8.86
N ASP A 107 -13.46 10.55 -8.15
CA ASP A 107 -14.09 9.27 -8.50
C ASP A 107 -15.60 9.28 -8.16
N ASP A 108 -16.34 8.39 -8.83
CA ASP A 108 -17.77 8.19 -8.63
C ASP A 108 -18.10 7.81 -7.17
N LEU A 109 -19.31 8.13 -6.73
CA LEU A 109 -19.84 7.58 -5.49
C LEU A 109 -20.08 6.09 -5.67
N THR A 110 -19.58 5.29 -4.72
CA THR A 110 -19.62 3.84 -4.79
C THR A 110 -19.81 3.24 -3.40
N PRO A 111 -20.12 1.93 -3.28
CA PRO A 111 -20.16 1.23 -1.99
C PRO A 111 -18.88 1.33 -1.15
N ILE A 112 -17.75 1.78 -1.72
CA ILE A 112 -16.49 2.00 -1.01
C ILE A 112 -16.12 3.50 -0.87
N ARG A 113 -16.98 4.41 -1.35
CA ARG A 113 -16.76 5.86 -1.36
C ARG A 113 -18.08 6.63 -1.13
N SER A 114 -18.32 7.07 0.11
CA SER A 114 -19.54 7.80 0.51
C SER A 114 -19.50 9.31 0.27
N ARG A 115 -18.30 9.91 0.29
CA ARG A 115 -18.06 11.37 0.21
C ARG A 115 -18.72 12.21 1.34
N ALA A 116 -19.02 11.66 2.51
CA ALA A 116 -19.57 12.44 3.62
C ALA A 116 -18.68 13.63 4.05
N ASP A 117 -19.21 14.85 4.09
CA ASP A 117 -18.39 16.07 4.22
C ASP A 117 -17.60 16.19 5.54
N ASP A 118 -18.01 15.48 6.60
CA ASP A 118 -17.38 15.58 7.93
C ASP A 118 -16.45 14.40 8.28
N VAL A 119 -15.25 14.40 7.71
CA VAL A 119 -14.20 13.40 7.99
C VAL A 119 -13.84 13.31 9.48
N LYS A 120 -14.05 14.39 10.26
CA LYS A 120 -13.65 14.45 11.68
C LYS A 120 -14.50 13.56 12.59
N LEU A 121 -15.74 13.28 12.18
CA LEU A 121 -16.71 12.45 12.89
C LEU A 121 -16.75 11.00 12.38
N ARG A 122 -16.08 10.69 11.27
CA ARG A 122 -16.10 9.34 10.70
C ARG A 122 -15.38 8.36 11.62
N GLN A 123 -16.17 7.49 12.24
CA GLN A 123 -15.65 6.33 12.93
C GLN A 123 -15.23 5.32 11.88
N ILE A 124 -14.06 4.72 12.07
CA ILE A 124 -13.59 3.62 11.23
C ILE A 124 -13.68 2.33 12.04
N THR A 125 -14.07 1.25 11.37
CA THR A 125 -13.89 -0.10 11.88
C THR A 125 -12.72 -0.73 11.17
N ILE A 126 -11.84 -1.36 11.95
CA ILE A 126 -10.68 -2.07 11.41
C ILE A 126 -11.01 -3.56 11.35
N SER A 127 -10.83 -4.16 10.17
CA SER A 127 -10.86 -5.61 9.98
C SER A 127 -9.59 -6.07 9.25
N ASN A 128 -9.30 -7.37 9.25
CA ASN A 128 -8.18 -7.90 8.47
C ASN A 128 -8.44 -9.34 8.02
N VAL A 129 -7.77 -9.70 6.92
CA VAL A 129 -7.60 -11.08 6.42
C VAL A 129 -6.14 -11.46 6.50
N THR A 130 -5.86 -12.74 6.70
CA THR A 130 -4.50 -13.28 6.71
C THR A 130 -4.37 -14.39 5.68
N PHE A 131 -3.37 -14.28 4.81
CA PHE A 131 -3.02 -15.27 3.80
C PHE A 131 -1.61 -15.78 4.02
N THR A 132 -1.32 -16.98 3.52
CA THR A 132 0.06 -17.49 3.47
C THR A 132 0.79 -16.86 2.30
N MET A 133 2.06 -16.48 2.50
CA MET A 133 2.89 -15.98 1.41
C MET A 133 3.15 -17.03 0.32
N GLU A 134 2.97 -18.32 0.63
CA GLU A 134 3.10 -19.43 -0.30
C GLU A 134 2.08 -19.33 -1.44
N HIS A 135 0.80 -19.12 -1.14
CA HIS A 135 -0.23 -18.94 -2.17
C HIS A 135 0.05 -17.73 -3.07
N ILE A 136 0.50 -16.61 -2.48
CA ILE A 136 0.84 -15.41 -3.24
C ILE A 136 2.05 -15.66 -4.15
N LYS A 137 3.07 -16.38 -3.66
CA LYS A 137 4.25 -16.76 -4.43
C LYS A 137 3.91 -17.77 -5.53
N GLU A 138 2.98 -18.70 -5.29
CA GLU A 138 2.49 -19.64 -6.31
C GLU A 138 1.90 -18.88 -7.51
N VAL A 139 0.95 -17.99 -7.25
CA VAL A 139 0.30 -17.17 -8.29
C VAL A 139 1.33 -16.30 -9.02
N LYS A 140 2.23 -15.65 -8.26
CA LYS A 140 3.33 -14.85 -8.82
C LYS A 140 4.16 -15.65 -9.83
N THR A 141 4.61 -16.84 -9.45
CA THR A 141 5.46 -17.69 -10.31
C THR A 141 4.72 -18.15 -11.56
N ARG A 142 3.46 -18.59 -11.42
CA ARG A 142 2.65 -19.05 -12.56
C ARG A 142 2.36 -17.95 -13.58
N LEU A 143 2.17 -16.71 -13.12
CA LEU A 143 1.82 -15.58 -14.00
C LEU A 143 3.04 -14.76 -14.46
N GLY A 144 4.23 -15.00 -13.91
CA GLY A 144 5.44 -14.24 -14.26
C GLY A 144 5.44 -12.77 -13.82
N VAL A 145 4.65 -12.41 -12.80
CA VAL A 145 4.49 -11.01 -12.31
C VAL A 145 5.20 -10.79 -10.95
N SER A 146 5.10 -9.60 -10.37
CA SER A 146 5.64 -9.32 -9.03
C SER A 146 4.63 -9.63 -7.91
N ILE A 147 5.11 -9.77 -6.67
CA ILE A 147 4.25 -9.99 -5.49
C ILE A 147 3.27 -8.83 -5.31
N ASN A 148 3.72 -7.58 -5.53
CA ASN A 148 2.86 -6.42 -5.40
C ASN A 148 1.74 -6.40 -6.45
N ASP A 149 2.01 -6.91 -7.67
CA ASP A 149 1.00 -6.99 -8.73
C ASP A 149 -0.10 -8.00 -8.35
N VAL A 150 0.29 -9.16 -7.80
CA VAL A 150 -0.67 -10.16 -7.30
C VAL A 150 -1.52 -9.57 -6.17
N ILE A 151 -0.89 -8.89 -5.20
CA ILE A 151 -1.61 -8.30 -4.07
C ILE A 151 -2.55 -7.18 -4.53
N ALA A 152 -2.11 -6.31 -5.43
CA ALA A 152 -2.95 -5.25 -5.99
C ALA A 152 -4.14 -5.83 -6.76
N GLY A 153 -3.91 -6.79 -7.66
CA GLY A 153 -4.98 -7.47 -8.40
C GLY A 153 -5.97 -8.20 -7.49
N LEU A 154 -5.47 -8.89 -6.46
CA LEU A 154 -6.28 -9.53 -5.42
C LEU A 154 -7.22 -8.54 -4.73
N ILE A 155 -6.69 -7.39 -4.30
CA ILE A 155 -7.46 -6.34 -3.61
C ILE A 155 -8.46 -5.70 -4.56
N PHE A 156 -8.06 -5.38 -5.79
CA PHE A 156 -8.95 -4.79 -6.79
C PHE A 156 -10.12 -5.71 -7.11
N PHE A 157 -9.86 -7.00 -7.30
CA PHE A 157 -10.91 -7.97 -7.55
C PHE A 157 -11.82 -8.15 -6.33
N GLY A 158 -11.26 -8.20 -5.11
CA GLY A 158 -12.04 -8.25 -3.88
C GLY A 158 -12.94 -7.02 -3.67
N ILE A 159 -12.44 -5.83 -4.00
CA ILE A 159 -13.22 -4.58 -3.99
C ILE A 159 -14.37 -4.66 -4.99
N ARG A 160 -14.12 -5.12 -6.22
CA ARG A 160 -15.19 -5.25 -7.24
C ARG A 160 -16.22 -6.29 -6.86
N LEU A 161 -15.81 -7.40 -6.24
CA LEU A 161 -16.72 -8.39 -5.66
C LEU A 161 -17.64 -7.75 -4.61
N TYR A 162 -17.06 -6.98 -3.69
CA TYR A 162 -17.84 -6.27 -2.66
C TYR A 162 -18.80 -5.25 -3.27
N MET A 163 -18.33 -4.44 -4.22
CA MET A 163 -19.16 -3.44 -4.89
C MET A 163 -20.33 -4.09 -5.62
N LEU A 164 -20.10 -5.20 -6.32
CA LEU A 164 -21.14 -5.98 -7.00
C LEU A 164 -22.18 -6.52 -6.01
N GLU A 165 -21.74 -7.04 -4.87
CA GLU A 165 -22.62 -7.62 -3.84
C GLU A 165 -23.49 -6.56 -3.14
N VAL A 166 -22.99 -5.33 -3.01
CA VAL A 166 -23.74 -4.23 -2.39
C VAL A 166 -24.63 -3.49 -3.41
N ASN A 167 -24.10 -3.23 -4.61
CA ASN A 167 -24.82 -2.53 -5.67
C ASN A 167 -24.32 -2.99 -7.05
N GLN A 168 -25.16 -3.76 -7.75
CA GLN A 168 -24.83 -4.34 -9.06
C GLN A 168 -24.40 -3.30 -10.11
N GLU A 169 -24.99 -2.09 -10.09
CA GLU A 169 -24.65 -1.00 -11.02
C GLU A 169 -23.25 -0.42 -10.78
N SER A 170 -22.70 -0.60 -9.57
CA SER A 170 -21.39 -0.06 -9.22
C SER A 170 -20.22 -0.85 -9.83
N ARG A 171 -20.47 -1.99 -10.49
CA ARG A 171 -19.43 -2.85 -11.06
C ARG A 171 -18.53 -2.17 -12.13
N LYS A 172 -19.07 -1.13 -12.78
CA LYS A 172 -18.36 -0.31 -13.79
C LYS A 172 -18.05 1.11 -13.33
N ALA A 173 -18.38 1.45 -12.07
CA ALA A 173 -18.12 2.79 -11.56
C ALA A 173 -16.62 3.09 -11.58
N ASN A 174 -16.27 4.32 -11.96
CA ASN A 174 -14.89 4.77 -11.99
C ASN A 174 -14.33 4.75 -10.58
N SER A 175 -13.28 3.98 -10.37
CA SER A 175 -12.65 3.84 -9.08
C SER A 175 -11.14 3.80 -9.26
N THR A 176 -10.45 4.60 -8.47
CA THR A 176 -9.00 4.77 -8.50
C THR A 176 -8.45 4.42 -7.13
N ALA A 177 -7.45 3.54 -7.12
CA ALA A 177 -6.65 3.26 -5.94
C ALA A 177 -5.39 4.12 -5.93
N LEU A 178 -5.13 4.80 -4.82
CA LEU A 178 -3.87 5.50 -4.58
C LEU A 178 -2.85 4.54 -3.98
N VAL A 179 -1.93 4.05 -4.81
CA VAL A 179 -0.89 3.11 -4.37
C VAL A 179 0.32 3.88 -3.86
N LEU A 180 0.62 3.75 -2.56
CA LEU A 180 1.75 4.41 -1.93
C LEU A 180 3.06 3.63 -2.16
N LEU A 181 4.10 4.36 -2.51
CA LEU A 181 5.43 3.82 -2.79
C LEU A 181 6.46 4.49 -1.90
N ASN A 182 7.36 3.70 -1.30
CA ASN A 182 8.55 4.25 -0.70
C ASN A 182 9.54 4.68 -1.80
N THR A 183 10.05 5.91 -1.71
CA THR A 183 11.01 6.47 -2.68
C THR A 183 12.45 6.13 -2.33
N ARG A 184 12.71 5.55 -1.15
CA ARG A 184 14.05 5.10 -0.72
C ARG A 184 14.47 3.82 -1.45
N ASN A 185 15.77 3.64 -1.61
CA ASN A 185 16.34 2.39 -2.08
C ASN A 185 16.49 1.41 -0.90
N ILE A 186 15.45 0.62 -0.64
CA ILE A 186 15.39 -0.28 0.51
C ILE A 186 16.15 -1.57 0.22
N LYS A 187 17.27 -1.79 0.91
CA LYS A 187 17.87 -3.13 1.08
C LYS A 187 17.47 -3.80 2.40
N GLY A 188 16.91 -3.02 3.33
CA GLY A 188 16.53 -3.42 4.68
C GLY A 188 16.03 -2.21 5.48
N TYR A 189 15.51 -2.43 6.68
CA TYR A 189 15.29 -1.34 7.63
C TYR A 189 16.62 -0.87 8.20
N LYS A 190 16.74 0.44 8.38
CA LYS A 190 17.84 1.08 9.08
C LYS A 190 17.41 1.39 10.51
N SER A 191 18.35 1.34 11.43
CA SER A 191 18.11 1.79 12.81
C SER A 191 17.83 3.29 12.83
N VAL A 192 17.14 3.77 13.87
CA VAL A 192 16.89 5.22 14.04
C VAL A 192 18.19 6.01 14.03
N LYS A 193 19.24 5.50 14.69
CA LYS A 193 20.57 6.12 14.72
C LYS A 193 21.18 6.29 13.32
N GLU A 194 21.06 5.29 12.46
CA GLU A 194 21.51 5.38 11.07
C GLU A 194 20.67 6.36 10.25
N MET A 195 19.34 6.38 10.44
CA MET A 195 18.42 7.24 9.68
C MET A 195 18.56 8.72 10.01
N VAL A 196 18.99 9.08 11.22
CA VAL A 196 19.21 10.47 11.65
C VAL A 196 20.65 10.93 11.39
N SER A 197 21.56 10.01 11.06
CA SER A 197 22.97 10.36 10.80
C SER A 197 23.13 11.24 9.55
N LYS A 198 23.98 12.27 9.63
CA LYS A 198 24.23 13.24 8.54
C LYS A 198 24.79 12.59 7.26
N ASN A 199 25.39 11.40 7.37
CA ASN A 199 26.05 10.70 6.27
C ASN A 199 25.09 9.77 5.49
N ASN A 200 23.82 9.67 5.87
CA ASN A 200 22.88 8.72 5.27
C ASN A 200 21.87 9.41 4.34
N SER A 201 22.30 9.69 3.11
CA SER A 201 21.43 10.31 2.10
C SER A 201 20.35 9.38 1.54
N GLY A 202 20.55 8.05 1.60
CA GLY A 202 19.67 7.07 0.96
C GLY A 202 18.49 6.58 1.80
N ALA A 203 18.53 6.77 3.13
CA ALA A 203 17.52 6.27 4.06
C ALA A 203 17.22 7.23 5.22
N ALA A 204 17.26 8.53 4.97
CA ALA A 204 17.03 9.54 6.01
C ALA A 204 15.63 9.41 6.65
N TRP A 205 15.56 9.74 7.95
CA TRP A 205 14.34 9.76 8.73
C TRP A 205 13.32 10.79 8.19
N GLY A 206 12.03 10.44 8.23
CA GLY A 206 10.92 11.34 7.92
C GLY A 206 10.01 10.84 6.81
N ASN A 207 9.15 11.71 6.28
CA ASN A 207 8.22 11.37 5.21
C ASN A 207 8.91 11.41 3.82
N GLN A 208 9.09 10.26 3.19
CA GLN A 208 9.59 10.10 1.82
C GLN A 208 8.82 8.97 1.12
N PHE A 209 7.66 9.35 0.59
CA PHE A 209 6.84 8.47 -0.22
C PHE A 209 6.34 9.22 -1.44
N ALA A 210 5.98 8.45 -2.46
CA ALA A 210 5.25 8.90 -3.63
C ALA A 210 3.95 8.11 -3.70
N PHE A 211 3.05 8.53 -4.57
CA PHE A 211 1.82 7.81 -4.83
C PHE A 211 1.58 7.67 -6.33
N LEU A 212 0.91 6.59 -6.70
CA LEU A 212 0.45 6.34 -8.06
C LEU A 212 -1.07 6.20 -8.03
N HIS A 213 -1.76 6.99 -8.85
CA HIS A 213 -3.16 6.71 -9.18
C HIS A 213 -3.20 5.45 -10.03
N VAL A 214 -3.87 4.39 -9.58
CA VAL A 214 -4.03 3.14 -10.33
C VAL A 214 -5.52 2.87 -10.49
N PRO A 215 -6.07 2.88 -11.71
CA PRO A 215 -7.47 2.52 -11.93
C PRO A 215 -7.76 1.12 -11.41
N ILE A 216 -8.87 0.95 -10.70
CA ILE A 216 -9.40 -0.36 -10.32
C ILE A 216 -10.16 -0.88 -11.54
N PRO A 217 -9.75 -2.01 -12.16
CA PRO A 217 -10.40 -2.53 -13.36
C PRO A 217 -11.90 -2.75 -13.15
N GLU A 218 -12.70 -2.46 -14.17
CA GLU A 218 -14.15 -2.71 -14.15
C GLU A 218 -14.48 -4.19 -14.20
N LEU A 219 -15.68 -4.57 -13.76
CA LEU A 219 -16.17 -5.94 -13.79
C LEU A 219 -17.39 -6.07 -14.74
N ASN A 220 -17.18 -6.63 -15.93
CA ASN A 220 -18.15 -6.61 -17.05
C ASN A 220 -19.23 -7.73 -17.07
N ASP A 221 -19.03 -8.81 -16.31
CA ASP A 221 -19.82 -10.02 -15.97
C ASP A 221 -20.78 -10.73 -16.96
N PRO A 222 -20.67 -12.09 -17.04
CA PRO A 222 -21.83 -12.95 -16.75
C PRO A 222 -21.72 -13.92 -15.54
N LYS A 223 -20.52 -14.29 -15.04
CA LYS A 223 -20.29 -14.86 -13.68
C LYS A 223 -18.80 -14.99 -13.21
N PHE A 224 -17.91 -14.04 -13.55
CA PHE A 224 -16.44 -13.96 -13.28
C PHE A 224 -15.49 -14.69 -14.26
N ASP A 225 -15.46 -14.28 -15.53
CA ASP A 225 -14.77 -15.02 -16.62
C ASP A 225 -13.25 -15.19 -16.50
N ASN A 226 -12.48 -14.31 -15.84
CA ASN A 226 -11.09 -14.62 -15.46
C ASN A 226 -10.55 -13.68 -14.37
N PRO A 227 -10.43 -14.11 -13.09
CA PRO A 227 -9.93 -13.25 -12.02
C PRO A 227 -8.45 -12.85 -12.19
N LEU A 228 -7.71 -13.52 -13.07
CA LEU A 228 -6.31 -13.20 -13.36
C LEU A 228 -6.16 -11.89 -14.15
N GLU A 229 -7.20 -11.42 -14.85
CA GLU A 229 -7.18 -10.14 -15.56
C GLU A 229 -6.90 -8.96 -14.64
N PHE A 230 -7.43 -8.99 -13.41
CA PHE A 230 -7.14 -7.97 -12.40
C PHE A 230 -5.66 -7.91 -12.04
N ILE A 231 -4.96 -9.05 -12.04
CA ILE A 231 -3.52 -9.10 -11.79
C ILE A 231 -2.75 -8.58 -13.00
N TRP A 232 -3.14 -8.95 -14.22
CA TRP A 232 -2.46 -8.47 -15.43
C TRP A 232 -2.66 -6.97 -15.65
N GLU A 233 -3.85 -6.43 -15.44
CA GLU A 233 -4.10 -4.99 -15.52
C GLU A 233 -3.38 -4.23 -14.41
N ALA A 234 -3.35 -4.75 -13.18
CA ALA A 234 -2.53 -4.17 -12.11
C ALA A 234 -1.04 -4.19 -12.48
N HIS A 235 -0.51 -5.31 -12.98
CA HIS A 235 0.87 -5.44 -13.43
C HIS A 235 1.20 -4.43 -14.53
N LYS A 236 0.33 -4.30 -15.53
CA LYS A 236 0.47 -3.36 -16.66
C LYS A 236 0.51 -1.91 -16.17
N GLU A 237 -0.46 -1.48 -15.38
CA GLU A 237 -0.52 -0.09 -14.90
C GLU A 237 0.62 0.25 -13.91
N ILE A 238 0.91 -0.65 -12.96
CA ILE A 238 1.97 -0.43 -11.96
C ILE A 238 3.33 -0.45 -12.63
N SER A 239 3.63 -1.44 -13.48
CA SER A 239 4.93 -1.52 -14.16
C SER A 239 5.15 -0.32 -15.08
N ARG A 240 4.11 0.13 -15.78
CA ARG A 240 4.14 1.31 -16.64
C ARG A 240 4.45 2.58 -15.85
N LYS A 241 3.77 2.81 -14.72
CA LYS A 241 3.96 4.02 -13.88
C LYS A 241 5.23 3.99 -13.02
N LYS A 242 5.72 2.80 -12.68
CA LYS A 242 6.99 2.62 -11.96
C LYS A 242 8.20 2.86 -12.86
N ASN A 243 8.08 2.49 -14.14
CA ASN A 243 9.13 2.71 -15.15
C ASN A 243 9.05 4.11 -15.81
N SER A 244 8.06 4.93 -15.43
CA SER A 244 7.90 6.30 -15.91
C SER A 244 8.52 7.32 -14.93
N LEU A 245 8.59 8.57 -15.38
CA LEU A 245 9.03 9.69 -14.53
C LEU A 245 7.98 10.12 -13.49
N VAL A 246 6.80 9.49 -13.43
CA VAL A 246 5.72 9.90 -12.52
C VAL A 246 6.14 9.84 -11.06
N THR A 247 6.86 8.79 -10.64
CA THR A 247 7.32 8.63 -9.25
C THR A 247 8.28 9.74 -8.83
N PRO A 248 9.40 10.01 -9.54
CA PRO A 248 10.30 11.11 -9.16
C PRO A 248 9.65 12.48 -9.32
N LEU A 249 8.80 12.71 -10.33
CA LEU A 249 8.11 13.98 -10.53
C LEU A 249 7.11 14.28 -9.40
N THR A 250 6.38 13.27 -8.92
CA THR A 250 5.45 13.43 -7.79
C THR A 250 6.22 13.73 -6.49
N GLY A 251 7.34 13.06 -6.25
CA GLY A 251 8.21 13.36 -5.11
C GLY A 251 8.78 14.79 -5.18
N MET A 252 9.21 15.22 -6.37
CA MET A 252 9.70 16.58 -6.62
C MET A 252 8.61 17.63 -6.40
N LEU A 253 7.38 17.38 -6.91
CA LEU A 253 6.22 18.25 -6.71
C LEU A 253 5.89 18.41 -5.22
N LEU A 254 5.80 17.31 -4.47
CA LEU A 254 5.53 17.36 -3.03
C LEU A 254 6.61 18.15 -2.29
N ASN A 255 7.88 17.95 -2.65
CA ASN A 255 8.98 18.69 -2.06
C ASN A 255 8.94 20.18 -2.41
N MET A 256 8.60 20.54 -3.66
CA MET A 256 8.41 21.93 -4.08
C MET A 256 7.26 22.60 -3.34
N VAL A 257 6.09 21.95 -3.26
CA VAL A 257 4.93 22.48 -2.54
C VAL A 257 5.30 22.69 -1.07
N LYS A 258 5.96 21.73 -0.44
CA LYS A 258 6.44 21.84 0.94
C LYS A 258 7.44 23.00 1.12
N THR A 259 8.40 23.15 0.21
CA THR A 259 9.47 24.15 0.32
C THR A 259 8.96 25.57 0.04
N ILE A 260 8.08 25.73 -0.94
CA ILE A 260 7.59 27.04 -1.41
C ILE A 260 6.38 27.51 -0.60
N ARG A 261 5.43 26.61 -0.31
CA ARG A 261 4.12 26.95 0.30
C ARG A 261 3.96 26.43 1.73
N GLY A 262 4.97 25.77 2.27
CA GLY A 262 4.96 25.22 3.62
C GLY A 262 4.33 23.83 3.76
N PRO A 263 4.52 23.18 4.92
CA PRO A 263 4.05 21.82 5.19
C PRO A 263 2.53 21.69 5.19
N GLU A 264 1.77 22.72 5.61
CA GLU A 264 0.31 22.72 5.62
C GLU A 264 -0.26 22.70 4.20
N ALA A 265 0.39 23.39 3.25
CA ALA A 265 -0.01 23.33 1.85
C ALA A 265 0.23 21.95 1.25
N ALA A 266 1.38 21.33 1.57
CA ALA A 266 1.67 19.96 1.15
C ALA A 266 0.66 18.96 1.75
N ALA A 267 0.32 19.11 3.04
CA ALA A 267 -0.68 18.28 3.70
C ALA A 267 -2.08 18.44 3.05
N ARG A 268 -2.49 19.68 2.74
CA ARG A 268 -3.75 19.94 2.02
C ARG A 268 -3.77 19.32 0.62
N TYR A 269 -2.65 19.39 -0.10
CA TYR A 269 -2.53 18.76 -1.42
C TYR A 269 -2.69 17.25 -1.33
N VAL A 270 -1.96 16.59 -0.42
CA VAL A 270 -2.09 15.14 -0.19
C VAL A 270 -3.51 14.78 0.24
N HIS A 271 -4.12 15.56 1.13
CA HIS A 271 -5.50 15.36 1.56
C HIS A 271 -6.49 15.47 0.38
N SER A 272 -6.31 16.43 -0.52
CA SER A 272 -7.11 16.57 -1.74
C SER A 272 -6.95 15.35 -2.65
N THR A 273 -5.72 14.90 -2.88
CA THR A 273 -5.43 13.70 -3.68
C THR A 273 -6.16 12.47 -3.14
N LEU A 274 -6.10 12.25 -1.82
CA LEU A 274 -6.80 11.17 -1.13
C LEU A 274 -8.32 11.32 -1.29
N ARG A 275 -8.86 12.52 -1.08
CA ARG A 275 -10.30 12.80 -1.17
C ARG A 275 -10.86 12.52 -2.56
N ASN A 276 -10.06 12.68 -3.61
CA ASN A 276 -10.47 12.50 -5.01
C ASN A 276 -10.37 11.05 -5.49
N SER A 277 -9.72 10.18 -4.72
CA SER A 277 -9.57 8.75 -4.99
C SER A 277 -10.61 7.92 -4.22
N SER A 278 -10.79 6.67 -4.62
CA SER A 278 -11.75 5.74 -3.98
C SER A 278 -11.16 5.02 -2.78
N THR A 279 -9.86 4.73 -2.81
CA THR A 279 -9.16 4.01 -1.73
C THR A 279 -7.65 4.23 -1.81
N THR A 280 -6.98 4.16 -0.67
CA THR A 280 -5.51 4.09 -0.61
C THR A 280 -5.03 2.69 -0.32
N ILE A 281 -3.93 2.28 -0.95
CA ILE A 281 -3.21 1.03 -0.68
C ILE A 281 -1.79 1.34 -0.21
N SER A 282 -1.46 0.92 1.01
CA SER A 282 -0.11 1.04 1.58
C SER A 282 0.44 -0.32 1.93
N ASN A 283 1.68 -0.62 1.52
CA ASN A 283 2.31 -1.92 1.76
C ASN A 283 3.64 -1.77 2.50
N ILE A 284 3.79 -2.50 3.61
CA ILE A 284 5.00 -2.54 4.43
C ILE A 284 5.49 -3.97 4.54
N ILE A 285 6.75 -4.19 4.15
CA ILE A 285 7.38 -5.52 4.22
C ILE A 285 7.97 -5.68 5.63
N GLY A 286 7.45 -6.60 6.43
CA GLY A 286 8.02 -6.97 7.73
C GLY A 286 9.00 -8.15 7.67
N PRO A 287 9.60 -8.49 8.82
CA PRO A 287 10.64 -9.52 8.92
C PRO A 287 10.12 -10.95 8.73
N VAL A 288 11.02 -11.84 8.32
CA VAL A 288 10.72 -13.28 8.16
C VAL A 288 10.82 -14.04 9.48
N GLU A 289 11.63 -13.55 10.42
CA GLU A 289 11.79 -14.10 11.76
C GLU A 289 10.69 -13.63 12.71
N GLN A 290 10.48 -14.39 13.78
CA GLN A 290 9.58 -13.99 14.85
C GLN A 290 10.24 -12.89 15.70
N MET A 291 9.55 -11.76 15.85
CA MET A 291 9.92 -10.70 16.77
C MET A 291 9.49 -11.03 18.19
N ALA A 292 10.19 -10.49 19.17
CA ALA A 292 9.82 -10.50 20.58
C ALA A 292 9.98 -9.08 21.17
N LEU A 293 9.11 -8.76 22.11
CA LEU A 293 9.22 -7.56 22.95
C LEU A 293 9.43 -8.02 24.39
N VAL A 294 10.59 -7.75 24.98
CA VAL A 294 10.90 -8.16 26.37
C VAL A 294 10.61 -9.65 26.59
N ASN A 295 11.18 -10.52 25.76
CA ASN A 295 10.96 -11.98 25.76
C ASN A 295 9.52 -12.45 25.50
N HIS A 296 8.58 -11.57 25.13
CA HIS A 296 7.24 -11.96 24.71
C HIS A 296 7.16 -12.05 23.17
N PRO A 297 7.00 -13.26 22.58
CA PRO A 297 6.95 -13.41 21.14
C PRO A 297 5.71 -12.76 20.52
N VAL A 298 5.92 -11.98 19.47
CA VAL A 298 4.86 -11.32 18.70
C VAL A 298 4.25 -12.34 17.75
N LYS A 299 3.00 -12.74 17.99
CA LYS A 299 2.27 -13.69 17.12
C LYS A 299 1.82 -13.08 15.79
N GLY A 300 1.70 -11.76 15.73
CA GLY A 300 1.37 -11.08 14.51
C GLY A 300 1.26 -9.57 14.67
N LEU A 301 1.35 -8.87 13.54
CA LEU A 301 1.36 -7.42 13.49
C LEU A 301 0.55 -6.96 12.26
N TYR A 302 -0.09 -5.80 12.35
CA TYR A 302 -0.69 -5.07 11.24
C TYR A 302 -0.75 -3.59 11.63
N PHE A 303 -0.97 -2.70 10.66
CA PHE A 303 -1.09 -1.26 10.92
C PHE A 303 -2.32 -0.69 10.21
N MET A 304 -2.78 0.48 10.62
CA MET A 304 -3.84 1.22 9.93
C MET A 304 -3.53 2.72 9.97
N VAL A 305 -3.75 3.41 8.85
CA VAL A 305 -3.68 4.88 8.81
C VAL A 305 -5.07 5.41 9.08
N VAL A 306 -5.19 6.29 10.09
CA VAL A 306 -6.46 6.83 10.55
C VAL A 306 -6.51 8.33 10.31
N GLY A 307 -7.65 8.85 9.88
CA GLY A 307 -7.82 10.26 9.52
C GLY A 307 -7.75 10.65 8.03
N PRO A 308 -7.36 9.78 7.06
CA PRO A 308 -7.61 10.06 5.65
C PRO A 308 -9.11 10.27 5.35
N PRO A 309 -9.45 11.04 4.30
CA PRO A 309 -10.84 11.32 3.91
C PRO A 309 -11.57 10.17 3.22
N GLU A 310 -10.87 9.07 2.93
CA GLU A 310 -11.40 7.91 2.20
C GLU A 310 -12.24 7.02 3.12
N SER A 311 -13.37 6.52 2.61
CA SER A 311 -14.22 5.56 3.32
C SER A 311 -13.57 4.17 3.45
N LEU A 312 -12.68 3.82 2.53
CA LEU A 312 -11.90 2.58 2.53
C LEU A 312 -10.41 2.90 2.46
N THR A 313 -9.65 2.35 3.40
CA THR A 313 -8.18 2.35 3.38
C THR A 313 -7.69 0.91 3.50
N VAL A 314 -6.73 0.52 2.66
CA VAL A 314 -6.15 -0.82 2.67
C VAL A 314 -4.68 -0.74 3.04
N THR A 315 -4.31 -1.46 4.09
CA THR A 315 -2.93 -1.60 4.53
C THR A 315 -2.50 -3.06 4.45
N ILE A 316 -1.29 -3.28 3.97
CA ILE A 316 -0.74 -4.62 3.74
C ILE A 316 0.55 -4.74 4.53
N MET A 317 0.69 -5.86 5.25
CA MET A 317 1.92 -6.18 5.93
C MET A 317 2.27 -7.66 5.84
N SER A 318 3.50 -7.98 5.44
CA SER A 318 4.02 -9.33 5.53
C SER A 318 4.80 -9.52 6.83
N TYR A 319 4.59 -10.61 7.56
CA TYR A 319 5.36 -10.96 8.75
C TYR A 319 5.34 -12.48 8.98
N MET A 320 6.49 -13.09 9.24
CA MET A 320 6.61 -14.55 9.46
C MET A 320 5.94 -15.39 8.36
N GLY A 321 6.18 -15.04 7.09
CA GLY A 321 5.58 -15.76 5.96
C GLY A 321 4.05 -15.62 5.81
N LYS A 322 3.41 -14.76 6.62
CA LYS A 322 1.98 -14.45 6.52
C LYS A 322 1.79 -13.04 5.97
N LEU A 323 0.90 -12.90 5.00
CA LEU A 323 0.44 -11.62 4.49
C LEU A 323 -0.85 -11.23 5.22
N ARG A 324 -0.85 -10.08 5.87
CA ARG A 324 -2.05 -9.49 6.48
C ARG A 324 -2.49 -8.30 5.67
N ILE A 325 -3.75 -8.32 5.26
CA ILE A 325 -4.40 -7.18 4.59
C ILE A 325 -5.45 -6.66 5.56
N ALA A 326 -5.28 -5.43 6.02
CA ALA A 326 -6.22 -4.76 6.92
C ALA A 326 -7.02 -3.70 6.17
N PHE A 327 -8.28 -3.57 6.54
CA PHE A 327 -9.24 -2.63 5.99
C PHE A 327 -9.64 -1.65 7.07
N GLY A 328 -9.41 -0.36 6.82
CA GLY A 328 -10.01 0.74 7.56
C GLY A 328 -11.28 1.11 6.82
N SER A 329 -12.43 0.76 7.38
CA SER A 329 -13.73 0.89 6.74
C SER A 329 -14.57 1.90 7.50
N GLU A 330 -15.20 2.85 6.80
CA GLU A 330 -16.16 3.77 7.38
C GLU A 330 -17.28 2.98 8.06
N LYS A 331 -17.44 3.21 9.37
CA LYS A 331 -18.41 2.53 10.20
C LYS A 331 -19.81 2.83 9.67
N ASP A 332 -20.67 1.81 9.68
CA ASP A 332 -22.07 1.87 9.24
C ASP A 332 -22.28 2.15 7.73
N PHE A 333 -21.20 2.42 6.97
CA PHE A 333 -21.23 2.55 5.51
C PHE A 333 -20.67 1.31 4.79
N ILE A 334 -19.52 0.80 5.23
CA ILE A 334 -18.91 -0.40 4.65
C ILE A 334 -19.09 -1.60 5.59
N ASP A 335 -19.72 -2.66 5.07
CA ASP A 335 -19.86 -3.92 5.80
C ASP A 335 -18.50 -4.65 5.84
N LYS A 336 -17.86 -4.60 7.02
CA LYS A 336 -16.55 -5.19 7.25
C LYS A 336 -16.49 -6.71 7.02
N GLN A 337 -17.58 -7.43 7.26
CA GLN A 337 -17.61 -8.89 7.11
C GLN A 337 -17.79 -9.28 5.65
N LYS A 338 -18.66 -8.58 4.92
CA LYS A 338 -18.77 -8.76 3.47
C LYS A 338 -17.46 -8.44 2.77
N MET A 339 -16.85 -7.29 3.07
CA MET A 339 -15.55 -6.91 2.51
C MET A 339 -14.48 -8.00 2.73
N LYS A 340 -14.42 -8.53 3.97
CA LYS A 340 -13.53 -9.63 4.33
C LYS A 340 -13.79 -10.87 3.46
N CYS A 341 -15.04 -11.30 3.38
CA CYS A 341 -15.46 -12.46 2.60
C CYS A 341 -15.15 -12.29 1.11
N CYS A 342 -15.38 -11.11 0.53
CA CYS A 342 -15.09 -10.82 -0.87
C CYS A 342 -13.59 -10.91 -1.17
N VAL A 343 -12.73 -10.44 -0.28
CA VAL A 343 -11.27 -10.52 -0.46
C VAL A 343 -10.75 -11.95 -0.26
N GLU A 344 -11.30 -12.71 0.68
CA GLU A 344 -10.99 -14.14 0.84
C GLU A 344 -11.38 -14.93 -0.41
N LYS A 345 -12.61 -14.73 -0.90
CA LYS A 345 -13.10 -15.32 -2.16
C LYS A 345 -12.26 -14.93 -3.37
N SER A 346 -11.81 -13.68 -3.43
CA SER A 346 -10.92 -13.18 -4.49
C SER A 346 -9.66 -14.04 -4.59
N LEU A 347 -8.99 -14.33 -3.47
CA LEU A 347 -7.78 -15.16 -3.46
C LEU A 347 -8.07 -16.60 -3.91
N GLU A 348 -9.14 -17.20 -3.38
CA GLU A 348 -9.53 -18.57 -3.75
C GLU A 348 -9.76 -18.72 -5.25
N MET A 349 -10.48 -17.76 -5.84
CA MET A 349 -10.75 -17.73 -7.28
C MET A 349 -9.48 -17.52 -8.10
N ILE A 350 -8.60 -16.62 -7.68
CA ILE A 350 -7.31 -16.36 -8.33
C ILE A 350 -6.43 -17.61 -8.30
N ILE A 351 -6.30 -18.28 -7.16
CA ILE A 351 -5.51 -19.52 -7.03
C ILE A 351 -6.10 -20.59 -7.97
N LYS A 352 -7.42 -20.80 -7.92
CA LYS A 352 -8.10 -21.77 -8.78
C LYS A 352 -7.89 -21.48 -10.27
N ALA A 353 -7.98 -20.22 -10.68
CA ALA A 353 -7.74 -19.81 -12.06
C ALA A 353 -6.27 -20.00 -12.47
N SER A 354 -5.32 -19.56 -11.64
CA SER A 354 -3.89 -19.67 -11.92
C SER A 354 -3.41 -21.11 -12.08
N ARG A 355 -3.98 -22.05 -11.33
CA ARG A 355 -3.67 -23.48 -11.44
C ARG A 355 -4.18 -24.09 -12.76
N LYS A 356 -5.24 -23.55 -13.34
CA LYS A 356 -5.77 -23.98 -14.65
C LYS A 356 -4.94 -23.49 -15.83
N THR A 357 -4.19 -22.40 -15.67
CA THR A 357 -3.35 -21.83 -16.74
C THR A 357 -2.06 -22.61 -17.05
N SER A 358 -1.73 -23.69 -16.32
CA SER A 358 -0.55 -24.53 -16.59
C SER A 358 -0.90 -25.94 -17.08
N THR A 359 -1.09 -26.07 -18.40
CA THR A 359 -0.81 -27.27 -19.23
C THR A 359 -0.44 -26.83 -20.64
N LYS A 360 0.64 -26.04 -20.77
CA LYS A 360 1.37 -25.86 -22.02
C LYS A 360 2.85 -25.77 -21.67
N GLU A 361 3.49 -26.95 -21.68
CA GLU A 361 4.94 -27.11 -21.79
C GLU A 361 5.44 -26.57 -23.14
#